data_AF-A0AA90T638-F1
#
_entry.id   AF-A0AA90T638-F1
#
_cell.length_a   1.000
_cell.length_b   1.000
_cell.length_c   1.000
_cell.angle_alpha   90.00
_cell.angle_beta   90.00
_cell.angle_gamma   90.00
#
_symmetry.space_group_name_H-M   'P 1'
#
loop_
_entity.id
_entity.type
_entity.pdbx_description
1 polymer ?
#
loop_
_entity_poly.entity_id
_entity_poly.type
_entity_poly.pdbx_seq_one_letter_code
_entity_poly.pdbx_strand_id
1 'polypeptide(L)'
;MEYNTKSGLLIALMGGMLAACGGSGGDKSDIQGSMTKTAAAVVACADWNATTIYTAGNCAVYQGKVYKAKWWTQNNIPGTEQWGPWELTTDTPTPTPTPPTPTPTPPTPTPPTPTPPTPTPTPVGGREIGSYFAQWGVYGRSYEVADIHTTKTPVNGVPTSVADQLTFINYAFGNVYAKNGGYECDMVTKAETGNTTPPPPDAGTGGDAYADYQRSPARTVDGKVIPWDAKLTGNFAQLKLLKQAHPNLKVFISLGGWSWSRYFSAAAKTDALRKQLARSCIKQFIAGDLPVQDGRGGPGAAKGVFDGIDIDWEYPGGGGQSYNTVDTVNDKRNFTLLMAEFRAQLDAQGKIDGKRYPLTAAIGAGGEKIAQTEPALYSQYMDWVNVMTYDFHGGWENTTNFHAPLYRDPADPATGNLIKYNTDDAIKTLIAAGMPKNKILLGVPFYGRGWKGVSPGPRGDGLYQAATGPAAGQYEAGIDDYKVLVNKAGTRWTHPVTKQLYLLTTNSEWWSYDDPATIGVKMQYVRDQGLRGAFSWELDGDANGALTSAVWKGR
;
A
#
# COMPACT_ATOMS: atom_id res chain seq x y z
N MET A 1 -5.52 -27.90 -52.52
CA MET A 1 -4.21 -28.15 -53.16
C MET A 1 -3.15 -27.81 -52.14
N GLU A 2 -2.57 -28.86 -51.59
CA GLU A 2 -1.39 -28.84 -50.72
C GLU A 2 -0.15 -28.38 -51.47
N TYR A 3 0.85 -27.95 -50.68
CA TYR A 3 2.30 -28.25 -50.73
C TYR A 3 3.09 -26.97 -50.43
N ASN A 4 4.22 -26.93 -49.71
CA ASN A 4 4.89 -27.76 -48.72
C ASN A 4 6.18 -26.99 -48.36
N THR A 5 6.59 -27.02 -47.10
CA THR A 5 7.95 -26.92 -46.51
C THR A 5 9.15 -26.41 -47.33
N LYS A 6 10.05 -25.64 -46.67
CA LYS A 6 11.41 -26.12 -46.34
C LYS A 6 12.17 -25.21 -45.37
N SER A 7 12.75 -25.85 -44.36
CA SER A 7 13.76 -25.36 -43.41
C SER A 7 15.13 -25.16 -44.07
N GLY A 8 15.93 -24.25 -43.52
CA GLY A 8 17.37 -24.13 -43.76
C GLY A 8 18.10 -23.75 -42.47
N LEU A 9 18.85 -24.72 -41.94
CA LEU A 9 19.79 -24.58 -40.82
C LEU A 9 21.19 -24.47 -41.41
N LEU A 10 22.02 -23.52 -40.97
CA LEU A 10 23.47 -23.64 -41.08
C LEU A 10 24.20 -22.90 -39.94
N ILE A 11 25.11 -23.67 -39.35
CA ILE A 11 25.98 -23.43 -38.21
C ILE A 11 27.25 -22.69 -38.68
N ALA A 12 27.76 -21.76 -37.87
CA ALA A 12 29.19 -21.44 -37.82
C ALA A 12 29.56 -20.92 -36.41
N LEU A 13 30.68 -21.42 -35.89
CA LEU A 13 31.17 -21.32 -34.51
C LEU A 13 32.63 -20.82 -34.54
N MET A 14 33.05 -20.12 -33.48
CA MET A 14 34.42 -19.73 -33.07
C MET A 14 35.12 -18.64 -33.91
N GLY A 15 35.91 -17.71 -33.36
CA GLY A 15 36.41 -17.44 -32.01
C GLY A 15 37.46 -16.32 -32.12
N GLY A 16 37.72 -15.57 -31.05
CA GLY A 16 38.74 -14.51 -31.05
C GLY A 16 38.97 -13.89 -29.66
N MET A 17 40.01 -14.38 -28.99
CA MET A 17 40.57 -13.86 -27.73
C MET A 17 41.19 -12.47 -27.91
N LEU A 18 41.17 -11.66 -26.85
CA LEU A 18 42.21 -10.67 -26.58
C LEU A 18 42.57 -10.69 -25.08
N ALA A 19 43.77 -11.17 -24.78
CA ALA A 19 44.38 -11.15 -23.46
C ALA A 19 45.34 -9.96 -23.34
N ALA A 20 45.39 -9.37 -22.15
CA ALA A 20 46.21 -8.23 -21.79
C ALA A 20 47.62 -8.65 -21.33
N CYS A 21 48.64 -7.96 -21.83
CA CYS A 21 49.97 -7.80 -21.22
C CYS A 21 49.91 -6.52 -20.35
N GLY A 22 50.41 -6.41 -19.12
CA GLY A 22 51.72 -6.74 -18.52
C GLY A 22 52.19 -5.45 -17.82
N GLY A 23 52.97 -5.36 -16.75
CA GLY A 23 53.73 -6.23 -15.83
C GLY A 23 54.16 -5.30 -14.65
N SER A 24 54.34 -5.76 -13.41
CA SER A 24 55.44 -6.55 -12.81
C SER A 24 56.63 -5.75 -12.27
N GLY A 25 57.05 -6.16 -11.07
CA GLY A 25 58.29 -5.84 -10.33
C GLY A 25 57.95 -5.79 -8.83
N GLY A 26 58.17 -6.81 -7.98
CA GLY A 26 59.37 -7.62 -7.72
C GLY A 26 60.07 -7.04 -6.46
N ASP A 27 60.65 -7.74 -5.48
CA ASP A 27 60.78 -9.14 -5.07
C ASP A 27 61.54 -9.11 -3.71
N LYS A 28 61.38 -10.14 -2.85
CA LYS A 28 62.36 -10.68 -1.84
C LYS A 28 62.62 -10.05 -0.43
N SER A 29 62.12 -10.80 0.57
CA SER A 29 62.76 -11.52 1.71
C SER A 29 63.58 -10.84 2.85
N ASP A 30 63.14 -11.20 4.08
CA ASP A 30 63.84 -11.53 5.35
C ASP A 30 64.86 -10.59 6.01
N ILE A 31 64.52 -10.12 7.23
CA ILE A 31 65.45 -10.03 8.38
C ILE A 31 64.69 -10.28 9.72
N GLN A 32 65.11 -11.31 10.46
CA GLN A 32 64.88 -11.44 11.91
C GLN A 32 65.80 -10.47 12.66
N GLY A 33 65.24 -9.66 13.57
CA GLY A 33 66.00 -8.79 14.47
C GLY A 33 65.20 -8.47 15.73
N SER A 34 65.50 -9.20 16.81
CA SER A 34 65.11 -8.85 18.17
C SER A 34 65.78 -7.53 18.58
N MET A 35 65.03 -6.55 19.10
CA MET A 35 65.40 -5.82 20.31
C MET A 35 64.37 -4.75 20.75
N THR A 36 64.19 -4.71 22.08
CA THR A 36 63.80 -3.58 22.95
C THR A 36 62.37 -3.03 22.91
N LYS A 37 61.61 -3.45 23.93
CA LYS A 37 60.52 -2.70 24.58
C LYS A 37 60.96 -1.25 24.85
N THR A 38 60.38 -0.30 24.12
CA THR A 38 60.19 1.07 24.59
C THR A 38 58.71 1.25 24.89
N ALA A 39 58.39 1.56 26.14
CA ALA A 39 57.04 1.88 26.56
C ALA A 39 56.55 3.09 25.76
N ALA A 40 55.54 2.88 24.90
CA ALA A 40 54.80 3.98 24.31
C ALA A 40 54.07 4.71 25.45
N ALA A 41 54.33 6.02 25.57
CA ALA A 41 53.61 6.89 26.48
C ALA A 41 52.10 6.76 26.21
N VAL A 42 51.34 6.49 27.25
CA VAL A 42 49.88 6.44 27.19
C VAL A 42 49.40 7.88 26.95
N VAL A 43 49.05 8.21 25.71
CA VAL A 43 48.45 9.51 25.39
C VAL A 43 47.06 9.52 26.02
N ALA A 44 46.90 10.29 27.10
CA ALA A 44 45.61 10.54 27.70
C ALA A 44 44.71 11.28 26.69
N CYS A 45 43.47 10.80 26.49
CA CYS A 45 42.50 11.46 25.63
C CYS A 45 42.13 12.83 26.20
N ALA A 46 42.14 13.88 25.38
CA ALA A 46 41.72 15.21 25.78
C ALA A 46 40.19 15.34 25.79
N ASP A 47 39.65 16.33 26.49
CA ASP A 47 38.21 16.65 26.41
C ASP A 47 37.79 17.00 24.98
N TRP A 48 36.58 16.59 24.60
CA TRP A 48 36.03 16.88 23.28
C TRP A 48 35.89 18.41 23.07
N ASN A 49 36.31 18.88 21.90
CA ASN A 49 36.23 20.29 21.51
C ASN A 49 35.62 20.42 20.12
N ALA A 50 34.59 21.26 20.01
CA ALA A 50 33.83 21.51 18.78
C ALA A 50 34.70 21.98 17.59
N THR A 51 35.80 22.68 17.85
CA THR A 51 36.70 23.24 16.83
C THR A 51 37.81 22.28 16.42
N THR A 52 38.07 21.23 17.20
CA THR A 52 39.12 20.26 16.92
C THR A 52 38.67 19.28 15.84
N ILE A 53 39.58 18.98 14.90
CA ILE A 53 39.40 17.93 13.90
C ILE A 53 39.88 16.60 14.49
N TYR A 54 39.05 15.58 14.41
CA TYR A 54 39.37 14.22 14.84
C TYR A 54 39.37 13.30 13.62
N THR A 55 40.44 12.54 13.42
CA THR A 55 40.52 11.51 12.38
C THR A 55 40.41 10.11 12.97
N ALA A 56 40.27 9.09 12.10
CA ALA A 56 40.12 7.71 12.52
C ALA A 56 41.23 7.31 13.52
N GLY A 57 40.84 6.88 14.72
CA GLY A 57 41.76 6.49 15.78
C GLY A 57 41.98 7.52 16.88
N ASN A 58 41.71 8.81 16.64
CA ASN A 58 41.79 9.85 17.68
C ASN A 58 40.72 9.59 18.76
N CYS A 59 41.04 9.92 20.01
CA CYS A 59 40.12 9.78 21.14
C CYS A 59 39.80 11.11 21.81
N ALA A 60 38.62 11.21 22.40
CA ALA A 60 38.14 12.36 23.16
C ALA A 60 37.29 11.95 24.36
N VAL A 61 37.37 12.72 25.45
CA VAL A 61 36.52 12.55 26.64
C VAL A 61 35.29 13.45 26.51
N TYR A 62 34.10 12.86 26.64
CA TYR A 62 32.84 13.60 26.66
C TYR A 62 31.90 13.00 27.71
N GLN A 63 31.41 13.85 28.63
CA GLN A 63 30.55 13.45 29.77
C GLN A 63 31.14 12.27 30.58
N GLY A 64 32.45 12.31 30.85
CA GLY A 64 33.14 11.28 31.64
C GLY A 64 33.34 9.94 30.92
N LYS A 65 33.03 9.85 29.63
CA LYS A 65 33.24 8.67 28.79
C LYS A 65 34.28 8.94 27.71
N VAL A 66 35.09 7.92 27.39
CA VAL A 66 36.07 7.99 26.30
C VAL A 66 35.42 7.48 25.01
N TYR A 67 35.53 8.29 23.96
CA TYR A 67 35.09 7.94 22.61
C TYR A 67 36.27 7.95 21.65
N LYS A 68 36.21 7.10 20.63
CA LYS A 68 37.18 7.01 19.54
C LYS A 68 36.51 7.36 18.22
N ALA A 69 37.14 8.22 17.43
CA ALA A 69 36.64 8.57 16.11
C ALA A 69 36.86 7.42 15.13
N LYS A 70 35.81 7.00 14.41
CA LYS A 70 35.83 5.95 13.38
C LYS A 70 36.30 6.49 12.03
N TRP A 71 36.05 7.78 11.76
CA TRP A 71 36.48 8.50 10.56
C TRP A 71 36.56 10.01 10.86
N TRP A 72 36.91 10.82 9.86
CA TRP A 72 37.05 12.27 10.00
C TRP A 72 35.78 12.92 10.56
N THR A 73 35.93 13.77 11.57
CA THR A 73 34.83 14.57 12.13
C THR A 73 35.32 15.87 12.77
N GLN A 74 34.48 16.90 12.74
CA GLN A 74 34.64 18.17 13.44
C GLN A 74 33.26 18.63 13.90
N ASN A 75 33.16 19.18 15.11
CA ASN A 75 31.90 19.66 15.70
C ASN A 75 30.75 18.62 15.80
N ASN A 76 31.04 17.33 15.70
CA ASN A 76 30.08 16.27 15.97
C ASN A 76 30.21 15.77 17.42
N ILE A 77 29.12 15.80 18.18
CA ILE A 77 29.11 15.48 19.61
C ILE A 77 29.17 13.95 19.83
N PRO A 78 30.10 13.41 20.62
CA PRO A 78 30.17 11.98 20.88
C PRO A 78 28.92 11.44 21.57
N GLY A 79 28.35 10.35 21.05
CA GLY A 79 27.23 9.62 21.65
C GLY A 79 25.83 10.15 21.32
N THR A 80 25.68 11.19 20.49
CA THR A 80 24.36 11.70 20.07
C THR A 80 23.75 10.98 18.88
N GLU A 81 24.56 10.24 18.12
CA GLU A 81 24.14 9.54 16.91
C GLU A 81 24.52 8.07 17.00
N GLN A 82 23.53 7.17 16.87
CA GLN A 82 23.74 5.70 16.95
C GLN A 82 24.75 5.18 15.90
N TRP A 83 24.84 5.85 14.75
CA TRP A 83 25.76 5.50 13.66
C TRP A 83 26.77 6.61 13.35
N GLY A 84 26.89 7.59 14.24
CA GLY A 84 27.76 8.75 14.05
C GLY A 84 29.25 8.39 14.06
N PRO A 85 30.15 9.37 13.88
CA PRO A 85 31.59 9.17 13.76
C PRO A 85 32.27 8.65 15.04
N TRP A 86 31.57 8.55 16.17
CA TRP A 86 32.14 8.16 17.46
C TRP A 86 31.77 6.73 17.87
N GLU A 87 32.74 6.03 18.46
CA GLU A 87 32.58 4.71 19.07
C GLU A 87 32.95 4.80 20.56
N LEU A 88 32.12 4.23 21.44
CA LEU A 88 32.36 4.20 22.88
C LEU A 88 33.29 3.03 23.24
N THR A 89 34.33 3.27 24.07
CA THR A 89 35.38 2.25 24.30
C THR A 89 35.35 1.48 25.63
N THR A 90 34.72 1.96 26.73
CA THR A 90 34.46 1.32 28.09
C THR A 90 35.64 0.57 28.81
N ASP A 91 35.83 0.44 30.13
CA ASP A 91 35.27 0.90 31.42
C ASP A 91 36.42 0.80 32.48
N THR A 92 36.46 1.64 33.53
CA THR A 92 37.11 1.26 34.80
C THR A 92 36.42 1.97 35.99
N PRO A 93 36.17 1.28 37.12
CA PRO A 93 35.22 1.73 38.15
C PRO A 93 35.89 2.60 39.23
N THR A 94 35.08 3.10 40.18
CA THR A 94 35.31 3.32 41.65
C THR A 94 34.69 4.67 42.12
N PRO A 95 34.24 4.84 43.38
CA PRO A 95 33.37 4.03 44.23
C PRO A 95 32.04 4.76 44.57
N THR A 96 31.09 4.05 45.16
CA THR A 96 29.84 4.62 45.72
C THR A 96 30.09 5.29 47.08
N PRO A 97 29.67 6.55 47.31
CA PRO A 97 29.38 7.06 48.65
C PRO A 97 27.87 7.19 48.91
N THR A 98 27.47 6.72 50.09
CA THR A 98 26.12 6.79 50.68
C THR A 98 25.65 8.26 50.85
N PRO A 99 24.34 8.58 50.70
CA PRO A 99 23.86 9.96 50.57
C PRO A 99 23.54 10.64 51.92
N PRO A 100 23.55 11.98 51.96
CA PRO A 100 22.65 12.74 52.83
C PRO A 100 21.57 13.46 51.99
N THR A 101 20.36 13.50 52.52
CA THR A 101 19.19 14.29 52.07
C THR A 101 19.01 15.47 53.05
N PRO A 102 18.26 16.58 52.78
CA PRO A 102 17.76 17.24 51.55
C PRO A 102 18.12 18.76 51.46
N THR A 103 17.72 19.46 50.38
CA THR A 103 16.84 20.68 50.37
C THR A 103 16.69 21.20 48.92
N PRO A 104 15.47 21.60 48.46
CA PRO A 104 15.17 21.79 47.03
C PRO A 104 15.54 23.17 46.46
N THR A 105 16.01 23.18 45.21
CA THR A 105 16.22 24.39 44.38
C THR A 105 15.13 24.46 43.29
N PRO A 106 14.60 25.65 42.93
CA PRO A 106 13.44 25.78 42.03
C PRO A 106 13.75 25.35 40.59
N PRO A 107 12.74 24.88 39.81
CA PRO A 107 12.99 24.43 38.45
C PRO A 107 13.20 25.60 37.49
N THR A 108 14.29 25.53 36.73
CA THR A 108 14.50 26.31 35.50
C THR A 108 13.57 25.78 34.40
N PRO A 109 12.86 26.64 33.63
CA PRO A 109 11.89 26.19 32.63
C PRO A 109 12.59 25.46 31.47
N THR A 110 12.13 24.24 31.21
CA THR A 110 12.52 23.43 30.05
C THR A 110 11.89 24.00 28.77
N PRO A 111 12.62 24.15 27.66
CA PRO A 111 12.01 24.40 26.35
C PRO A 111 11.05 23.24 26.01
N PRO A 112 9.85 23.50 25.48
CA PRO A 112 8.89 22.44 25.22
C PRO A 112 9.44 21.51 24.15
N THR A 113 9.58 20.23 24.51
CA THR A 113 9.63 19.14 23.55
C THR A 113 8.38 19.23 22.66
N PRO A 114 8.48 19.21 21.33
CA PRO A 114 7.30 19.10 20.49
C PRO A 114 6.59 17.80 20.87
N THR A 115 5.49 17.94 21.58
CA THR A 115 4.60 16.82 21.89
C THR A 115 4.05 16.37 20.54
N PRO A 116 4.18 15.09 20.14
CA PRO A 116 3.37 14.55 19.07
C PRO A 116 1.93 14.95 19.39
N PRO A 117 1.13 15.48 18.43
CA PRO A 117 -0.24 15.82 18.73
C PRO A 117 -0.87 14.60 19.40
N THR A 118 -1.31 14.78 20.65
CA THR A 118 -2.11 13.80 21.36
C THR A 118 -3.18 13.38 20.36
N PRO A 119 -3.30 12.09 19.99
CA PRO A 119 -4.39 11.68 19.13
C PRO A 119 -5.65 12.10 19.87
N THR A 120 -6.32 13.13 19.36
CA THR A 120 -7.68 13.43 19.78
C THR A 120 -8.40 12.10 19.68
N PRO A 121 -8.94 11.54 20.78
CA PRO A 121 -9.74 10.35 20.67
C PRO A 121 -10.85 10.73 19.69
N THR A 122 -10.78 10.17 18.48
CA THR A 122 -11.91 10.17 17.58
C THR A 122 -13.03 9.60 18.43
N PRO A 123 -14.16 10.31 18.59
CA PRO A 123 -15.33 9.73 19.21
C PRO A 123 -15.50 8.33 18.62
N VAL A 124 -15.88 7.34 19.42
CA VAL A 124 -16.29 6.04 18.88
C VAL A 124 -17.65 6.24 18.18
N GLY A 125 -17.64 7.07 17.12
CA GLY A 125 -18.61 7.04 16.05
C GLY A 125 -18.50 5.69 15.36
N GLY A 126 -19.57 5.28 14.68
CA GLY A 126 -19.70 3.95 14.11
C GLY A 126 -18.48 3.48 13.29
N ARG A 127 -18.40 2.17 13.06
CA ARG A 127 -17.31 1.57 12.28
C ARG A 127 -17.20 2.23 10.90
N GLU A 128 -15.96 2.32 10.42
CA GLU A 128 -15.69 2.83 9.08
C GLU A 128 -16.11 1.77 8.05
N ILE A 129 -16.93 2.17 7.08
CA ILE A 129 -17.42 1.32 6.01
C ILE A 129 -17.10 2.02 4.71
N GLY A 130 -16.12 1.51 3.97
CA GLY A 130 -15.71 2.12 2.72
C GLY A 130 -15.80 1.19 1.53
N SER A 131 -15.66 1.76 0.34
CA SER A 131 -15.50 0.96 -0.87
C SER A 131 -14.70 1.69 -1.93
N TYR A 132 -14.05 0.93 -2.80
CA TYR A 132 -13.39 1.46 -3.98
C TYR A 132 -14.41 1.72 -5.10
N PHE A 133 -14.26 2.87 -5.76
CA PHE A 133 -14.87 3.19 -7.05
C PHE A 133 -13.78 3.18 -8.11
N ALA A 134 -13.86 2.26 -9.07
CA ALA A 134 -12.96 2.23 -10.22
C ALA A 134 -13.29 3.37 -11.20
N GLN A 135 -12.28 4.18 -11.50
CA GLN A 135 -12.26 5.23 -12.51
C GLN A 135 -12.81 4.73 -13.85
N TRP A 136 -12.39 3.53 -14.27
CA TRP A 136 -12.80 2.91 -15.54
C TRP A 136 -14.18 2.24 -15.49
N GLY A 137 -14.85 2.22 -14.33
CA GLY A 137 -16.20 1.67 -14.17
C GLY A 137 -17.24 2.32 -15.09
N VAL A 138 -16.97 3.53 -15.54
CA VAL A 138 -17.86 4.34 -16.38
C VAL A 138 -17.98 3.85 -17.82
N TYR A 139 -17.06 2.98 -18.28
CA TYR A 139 -17.03 2.47 -19.65
C TYR A 139 -17.86 1.20 -19.81
N GLY A 140 -17.23 0.06 -20.14
CA GLY A 140 -17.91 -1.22 -20.39
C GLY A 140 -18.63 -1.82 -19.17
N ARG A 141 -18.36 -1.29 -17.97
CA ARG A 141 -19.09 -1.61 -16.73
C ARG A 141 -20.36 -0.77 -16.57
N SER A 142 -20.44 0.37 -17.26
CA SER A 142 -21.54 1.32 -17.22
C SER A 142 -21.97 1.71 -15.79
N TYR A 143 -21.01 1.79 -14.87
CA TYR A 143 -21.22 2.18 -13.48
C TYR A 143 -20.70 3.60 -13.25
N GLU A 144 -21.62 4.53 -13.02
CA GLU A 144 -21.38 5.94 -12.83
C GLU A 144 -21.39 6.29 -11.33
N VAL A 145 -20.73 7.38 -10.94
CA VAL A 145 -20.82 7.90 -9.55
C VAL A 145 -22.27 8.17 -9.14
N ALA A 146 -23.13 8.53 -10.10
CA ALA A 146 -24.57 8.69 -9.89
C ALA A 146 -25.25 7.41 -9.36
N ASP A 147 -24.75 6.22 -9.73
CA ASP A 147 -25.35 4.95 -9.32
C ASP A 147 -25.16 4.69 -7.82
N ILE A 148 -24.12 5.27 -7.21
CA ILE A 148 -23.91 5.26 -5.75
C ILE A 148 -25.03 6.02 -5.03
N HIS A 149 -25.54 7.10 -5.66
CA HIS A 149 -26.64 7.89 -5.10
C HIS A 149 -28.01 7.26 -5.36
N THR A 150 -28.22 6.73 -6.58
CA THR A 150 -29.54 6.32 -7.05
C THR A 150 -29.87 4.88 -6.74
N THR A 151 -28.88 3.98 -6.62
CA THR A 151 -29.09 2.60 -6.21
C THR A 151 -29.51 2.57 -4.75
N LYS A 152 -30.73 2.07 -4.49
CA LYS A 152 -31.28 1.96 -3.13
C LYS A 152 -31.62 0.52 -2.81
N THR A 153 -31.15 0.07 -1.66
CA THR A 153 -31.46 -1.25 -1.11
C THR A 153 -32.20 -1.06 0.22
N PRO A 154 -33.25 -1.86 0.52
CA PRO A 154 -33.90 -1.79 1.82
C PRO A 154 -32.94 -2.17 2.96
N VAL A 155 -32.68 -1.21 3.86
CA VAL A 155 -31.99 -1.44 5.13
C VAL A 155 -33.01 -1.18 6.25
N ASN A 156 -33.33 -2.22 7.02
CA ASN A 156 -34.37 -2.18 8.06
C ASN A 156 -35.72 -1.63 7.56
N GLY A 157 -36.10 -1.97 6.33
CA GLY A 157 -37.34 -1.51 5.68
C GLY A 157 -37.28 -0.11 5.06
N VAL A 158 -36.16 0.61 5.18
CA VAL A 158 -35.98 1.95 4.60
C VAL A 158 -35.15 1.86 3.31
N PRO A 159 -35.63 2.38 2.18
CA PRO A 159 -34.84 2.51 0.96
C PRO A 159 -33.64 3.43 1.20
N THR A 160 -32.44 2.85 1.29
CA THR A 160 -31.21 3.55 1.65
C THR A 160 -30.25 3.50 0.47
N SER A 161 -29.67 4.64 0.08
CA SER A 161 -28.72 4.66 -1.04
C SER A 161 -27.43 3.93 -0.69
N VAL A 162 -26.64 3.54 -1.70
CA VAL A 162 -25.28 3.02 -1.46
C VAL A 162 -24.44 4.10 -0.75
N ALA A 163 -24.55 5.37 -1.15
CA ALA A 163 -23.83 6.47 -0.52
C ALA A 163 -24.15 6.65 0.98
N ASP A 164 -25.42 6.51 1.38
CA ASP A 164 -25.85 6.60 2.79
C ASP A 164 -25.33 5.43 3.66
N GLN A 165 -24.79 4.38 3.02
CA GLN A 165 -24.24 3.19 3.66
C GLN A 165 -22.70 3.19 3.70
N LEU A 166 -22.06 4.27 3.23
CA LEU A 166 -20.61 4.41 3.22
C LEU A 166 -20.17 5.58 4.11
N THR A 167 -19.05 5.41 4.80
CA THR A 167 -18.35 6.50 5.50
C THR A 167 -17.27 7.12 4.62
N PHE A 168 -16.70 6.36 3.68
CA PHE A 168 -15.76 6.87 2.67
C PHE A 168 -15.80 6.11 1.35
N ILE A 169 -15.29 6.73 0.29
CA ILE A 169 -14.99 6.11 -1.00
C ILE A 169 -13.50 6.29 -1.29
N ASN A 170 -12.82 5.22 -1.70
CA ASN A 170 -11.52 5.32 -2.35
C ASN A 170 -11.74 5.42 -3.86
N TYR A 171 -11.32 6.53 -4.46
CA TYR A 171 -11.31 6.65 -5.91
C TYR A 171 -10.06 5.98 -6.48
N ALA A 172 -10.26 4.89 -7.21
CA ALA A 172 -9.20 4.09 -7.83
C ALA A 172 -9.03 4.50 -9.30
N PHE A 173 -7.90 4.99 -9.78
CA PHE A 173 -6.71 5.35 -9.02
C PHE A 173 -6.12 6.67 -9.53
N GLY A 174 -5.29 7.30 -8.70
CA GLY A 174 -4.28 8.25 -9.15
C GLY A 174 -2.95 7.53 -9.36
N ASN A 175 -2.06 8.09 -10.19
CA ASN A 175 -0.78 7.48 -10.53
C ASN A 175 0.39 8.43 -10.19
N VAL A 176 1.58 7.84 -10.05
CA VAL A 176 2.86 8.50 -9.81
C VAL A 176 3.71 8.40 -11.08
N TYR A 177 4.31 9.51 -11.50
CA TYR A 177 5.10 9.60 -12.74
C TYR A 177 6.51 10.10 -12.45
N ALA A 178 7.48 9.60 -13.21
CA ALA A 178 8.82 10.20 -13.25
C ALA A 178 8.74 11.58 -13.91
N LYS A 179 9.02 12.65 -13.15
CA LYS A 179 8.84 14.04 -13.61
C LYS A 179 9.79 14.98 -12.86
N ASN A 180 10.28 16.01 -13.54
CA ASN A 180 11.15 17.06 -12.95
C ASN A 180 12.36 16.50 -12.17
N GLY A 181 12.98 15.43 -12.69
CA GLY A 181 14.13 14.78 -12.02
C GLY A 181 13.79 13.99 -10.76
N GLY A 182 12.51 13.80 -10.44
CA GLY A 182 12.02 12.99 -9.35
C GLY A 182 10.70 12.30 -9.70
N TYR A 183 9.78 12.23 -8.75
CA TYR A 183 8.49 11.54 -8.92
C TYR A 183 7.35 12.38 -8.39
N GLU A 184 6.29 12.51 -9.17
CA GLU A 184 5.15 13.38 -8.89
C GLU A 184 3.83 12.69 -9.20
N CYS A 185 2.78 13.01 -8.45
CA CYS A 185 1.43 12.78 -8.94
C CYS A 185 1.16 13.69 -10.13
N ASP A 186 0.53 13.14 -11.15
CA ASP A 186 0.10 13.86 -12.34
C ASP A 186 -1.18 13.20 -12.89
N MET A 187 -1.76 13.76 -13.95
CA MET A 187 -2.89 13.17 -14.63
C MET A 187 -2.65 13.19 -16.13
N VAL A 188 -2.67 12.02 -16.76
CA VAL A 188 -2.55 11.86 -18.21
C VAL A 188 -3.78 11.17 -18.77
N THR A 189 -3.97 11.23 -20.09
CA THR A 189 -4.92 10.37 -20.80
C THR A 189 -4.11 9.40 -21.65
N LYS A 190 -3.86 8.21 -21.12
CA LYS A 190 -3.00 7.19 -21.70
C LYS A 190 -3.44 5.81 -21.22
N ALA A 191 -3.74 4.91 -22.17
CA ALA A 191 -4.06 3.52 -21.86
C ALA A 191 -2.89 2.83 -21.13
N GLU A 192 -3.22 2.02 -20.13
CA GLU A 192 -2.25 1.15 -19.47
C GLU A 192 -1.84 0.02 -20.42
N THR A 193 -0.54 -0.16 -20.64
CA THR A 193 0.00 -1.18 -21.56
C THR A 193 0.15 -2.54 -20.90
N GLY A 194 0.08 -2.58 -19.56
CA GLY A 194 -0.05 -3.82 -18.78
C GLY A 194 1.24 -4.63 -18.66
N ASN A 195 1.12 -5.81 -18.05
CA ASN A 195 2.26 -6.70 -17.78
C ASN A 195 2.37 -7.80 -18.85
N THR A 196 2.79 -7.45 -20.07
CA THR A 196 3.19 -8.45 -21.07
C THR A 196 4.55 -9.06 -20.72
N THR A 197 4.97 -10.12 -21.42
CA THR A 197 6.30 -10.72 -21.22
C THR A 197 7.13 -10.62 -22.51
N PRO A 198 8.20 -9.79 -22.55
CA PRO A 198 8.61 -8.82 -21.53
C PRO A 198 7.59 -7.66 -21.39
N PRO A 199 7.58 -6.92 -20.27
CA PRO A 199 6.70 -5.77 -20.12
C PRO A 199 7.09 -4.65 -21.08
N PRO A 200 6.12 -3.87 -21.59
CA PRO A 200 6.43 -2.70 -22.37
C PRO A 200 7.23 -1.68 -21.55
N PRO A 201 8.14 -0.90 -22.16
CA PRO A 201 8.95 0.08 -21.43
C PRO A 201 8.13 1.07 -20.60
N ASP A 202 6.90 1.34 -21.03
CA ASP A 202 5.99 2.31 -20.45
C ASP A 202 4.83 1.68 -19.64
N ALA A 203 4.89 0.39 -19.34
CA ALA A 203 3.95 -0.27 -18.44
C ALA A 203 3.85 0.45 -17.09
N GLY A 204 2.68 0.52 -16.47
CA GLY A 204 2.46 1.21 -15.20
C GLY A 204 2.51 2.73 -15.29
N THR A 205 2.54 3.30 -16.49
CA THR A 205 2.51 4.76 -16.73
C THR A 205 1.20 5.23 -17.37
N GLY A 206 0.15 4.40 -17.31
CA GLY A 206 -1.20 4.77 -17.75
C GLY A 206 -1.83 5.87 -16.88
N GLY A 207 -2.99 6.34 -17.31
CA GLY A 207 -3.83 7.30 -16.59
C GLY A 207 -5.06 7.67 -17.43
N ASP A 208 -6.16 8.03 -16.78
CA ASP A 208 -7.40 8.37 -17.47
C ASP A 208 -8.04 9.67 -16.97
N ALA A 209 -7.31 10.77 -17.21
CA ALA A 209 -7.81 12.12 -16.98
C ALA A 209 -9.12 12.40 -17.75
N TYR A 210 -9.39 11.65 -18.83
CA TYR A 210 -10.64 11.77 -19.57
C TYR A 210 -11.85 11.36 -18.71
N ALA A 211 -11.80 10.18 -18.07
CA ALA A 211 -12.82 9.76 -17.12
C ALA A 211 -12.94 10.70 -15.90
N ASP A 212 -11.80 11.19 -15.42
CA ASP A 212 -11.71 11.97 -14.19
C ASP A 212 -12.40 13.33 -14.29
N TYR A 213 -12.05 14.14 -15.30
CA TYR A 213 -12.50 15.54 -15.35
C TYR A 213 -12.72 16.12 -16.75
N GLN A 214 -12.73 15.29 -17.81
CA GLN A 214 -12.94 15.79 -19.18
C GLN A 214 -14.28 15.38 -19.77
N ARG A 215 -14.65 14.11 -19.65
CA ARG A 215 -15.87 13.55 -20.25
C ARG A 215 -17.14 14.17 -19.68
N SER A 216 -18.21 14.08 -20.46
CA SER A 216 -19.57 14.29 -19.97
C SER A 216 -20.13 12.97 -19.42
N PRO A 217 -20.51 12.90 -18.13
CA PRO A 217 -21.10 11.69 -17.56
C PRO A 217 -22.42 11.29 -18.23
N ALA A 218 -22.66 9.98 -18.39
CA ALA A 218 -23.91 9.49 -18.95
C ALA A 218 -25.09 9.69 -17.98
N ARG A 219 -24.80 9.64 -16.67
CA ARG A 219 -25.73 9.94 -15.59
C ARG A 219 -25.04 10.87 -14.59
N THR A 220 -25.76 11.88 -14.12
CA THR A 220 -25.27 12.83 -13.12
C THR A 220 -26.00 12.66 -11.80
N VAL A 221 -25.29 12.90 -10.70
CA VAL A 221 -25.81 12.72 -9.33
C VAL A 221 -27.04 13.60 -9.09
N ASP A 222 -27.04 14.84 -9.58
CA ASP A 222 -28.13 15.79 -9.38
C ASP A 222 -29.11 15.84 -10.57
N GLY A 223 -28.94 14.96 -11.57
CA GLY A 223 -29.76 14.89 -12.77
C GLY A 223 -29.61 16.10 -13.71
N LYS A 224 -28.62 16.98 -13.50
CA LYS A 224 -28.41 18.17 -14.33
C LYS A 224 -27.33 17.94 -15.38
N VAL A 225 -27.47 18.66 -16.49
CA VAL A 225 -26.45 18.73 -17.54
C VAL A 225 -25.29 19.58 -17.04
N ILE A 226 -24.06 19.11 -17.28
CA ILE A 226 -22.85 19.87 -16.93
C ILE A 226 -22.65 20.99 -17.97
N PRO A 227 -22.42 22.25 -17.56
CA PRO A 227 -22.13 23.34 -18.48
C PRO A 227 -20.94 23.05 -19.40
N TRP A 228 -21.03 23.46 -20.65
CA TRP A 228 -20.00 23.18 -21.66
C TRP A 228 -18.64 23.78 -21.27
N ASP A 229 -18.64 24.94 -20.60
CA ASP A 229 -17.47 25.70 -20.15
C ASP A 229 -16.99 25.34 -18.73
N ALA A 230 -17.61 24.34 -18.08
CA ALA A 230 -17.26 23.93 -16.73
C ALA A 230 -15.78 23.50 -16.61
N LYS A 231 -15.09 23.98 -15.58
CA LYS A 231 -13.68 23.62 -15.34
C LYS A 231 -13.49 22.20 -14.79
N LEU A 232 -14.54 21.59 -14.25
CA LEU A 232 -14.54 20.24 -13.70
C LEU A 232 -15.76 19.49 -14.23
N THR A 233 -15.54 18.32 -14.84
CA THR A 233 -16.58 17.39 -15.27
C THR A 233 -16.24 15.97 -14.81
N GLY A 234 -16.64 14.93 -15.56
CA GLY A 234 -16.27 13.55 -15.30
C GLY A 234 -16.62 13.07 -13.89
N ASN A 235 -15.88 12.07 -13.43
CA ASN A 235 -16.06 11.49 -12.11
C ASN A 235 -15.83 12.50 -10.98
N PHE A 236 -14.86 13.41 -11.12
CA PHE A 236 -14.52 14.35 -10.05
C PHE A 236 -15.65 15.34 -9.78
N ALA A 237 -16.31 15.86 -10.82
CA ALA A 237 -17.50 16.69 -10.64
C ALA A 237 -18.62 15.91 -9.96
N GLN A 238 -18.84 14.65 -10.35
CA GLN A 238 -19.89 13.83 -9.76
C GLN A 238 -19.59 13.46 -8.31
N LEU A 239 -18.34 13.18 -7.93
CA LEU A 239 -17.96 12.94 -6.53
C LEU A 239 -18.20 14.18 -5.66
N LYS A 240 -17.93 15.38 -6.20
CA LYS A 240 -18.23 16.63 -5.51
C LYS A 240 -19.74 16.81 -5.28
N LEU A 241 -20.56 16.51 -6.27
CA LEU A 241 -22.03 16.52 -6.14
C LEU A 241 -22.53 15.44 -5.18
N LEU A 242 -21.94 14.25 -5.21
CA LEU A 242 -22.26 13.15 -4.30
C LEU A 242 -22.04 13.57 -2.85
N LYS A 243 -20.90 14.18 -2.53
CA LYS A 243 -20.63 14.71 -1.19
C LYS A 243 -21.56 15.84 -0.77
N GLN A 244 -22.04 16.66 -1.72
CA GLN A 244 -23.04 17.68 -1.41
C GLN A 244 -24.39 17.06 -1.03
N ALA A 245 -24.79 15.97 -1.69
CA ALA A 245 -25.98 15.21 -1.35
C ALA A 245 -25.80 14.38 -0.05
N HIS A 246 -24.58 13.96 0.25
CA HIS A 246 -24.21 13.09 1.38
C HIS A 246 -23.06 13.71 2.19
N PRO A 247 -23.32 14.75 3.01
CA PRO A 247 -22.27 15.57 3.63
C PRO A 247 -21.36 14.83 4.62
N ASN A 248 -21.75 13.64 5.08
CA ASN A 248 -20.93 12.80 5.96
C ASN A 248 -19.99 11.84 5.19
N LEU A 249 -20.18 11.69 3.88
CA LEU A 249 -19.37 10.84 3.03
C LEU A 249 -18.03 11.52 2.72
N LYS A 250 -16.93 10.81 2.95
CA LYS A 250 -15.59 11.24 2.57
C LYS A 250 -15.17 10.61 1.26
N VAL A 251 -14.29 11.26 0.51
CA VAL A 251 -13.69 10.69 -0.70
C VAL A 251 -12.18 10.83 -0.62
N PHE A 252 -11.45 9.73 -0.81
CA PHE A 252 -9.99 9.71 -0.84
C PHE A 252 -9.53 9.37 -2.25
N ILE A 253 -8.45 10.03 -2.70
CA ILE A 253 -7.74 9.56 -3.89
C ILE A 253 -6.86 8.39 -3.47
N SER A 254 -7.05 7.21 -4.06
CA SER A 254 -6.12 6.11 -3.89
C SER A 254 -5.03 6.18 -4.95
N LEU A 255 -3.78 6.24 -4.52
CA LEU A 255 -2.61 6.33 -5.38
C LEU A 255 -2.01 4.95 -5.57
N GLY A 256 -1.91 4.49 -6.82
CA GLY A 256 -1.30 3.21 -7.15
C GLY A 256 -2.29 2.13 -7.51
N GLY A 257 -2.37 1.11 -6.66
CA GLY A 257 -2.96 -0.18 -6.97
C GLY A 257 -2.00 -1.08 -7.74
N TRP A 258 -2.48 -2.28 -8.09
CA TRP A 258 -1.69 -3.33 -8.74
C TRP A 258 -0.86 -2.84 -9.93
N SER A 259 -1.48 -2.13 -10.88
CA SER A 259 -0.82 -1.71 -12.13
C SER A 259 -0.03 -0.40 -12.02
N TRP A 260 -0.39 0.51 -11.12
CA TRP A 260 0.21 1.85 -11.04
C TRP A 260 1.16 2.02 -9.86
N SER A 261 1.63 0.91 -9.29
CA SER A 261 2.64 0.90 -8.24
C SER A 261 4.09 1.06 -8.75
N ARG A 262 4.28 1.29 -10.06
CA ARG A 262 5.59 1.24 -10.73
C ARG A 262 6.68 2.04 -10.02
N TYR A 263 6.37 3.26 -9.60
CA TYR A 263 7.39 4.21 -9.16
C TYR A 263 7.48 4.44 -7.65
N PHE A 264 6.70 3.75 -6.82
CA PHE A 264 6.72 4.02 -5.38
C PHE A 264 8.07 3.75 -4.72
N SER A 265 8.74 2.62 -5.02
CA SER A 265 10.06 2.33 -4.45
C SER A 265 11.07 3.43 -4.79
N ALA A 266 11.14 3.80 -6.07
CA ALA A 266 12.03 4.86 -6.51
C ALA A 266 11.68 6.24 -5.91
N ALA A 267 10.39 6.56 -5.80
CA ALA A 267 9.91 7.81 -5.20
C ALA A 267 10.14 7.89 -3.69
N ALA A 268 10.12 6.75 -3.00
CA ALA A 268 10.29 6.69 -1.56
C ALA A 268 11.77 6.68 -1.12
N LYS A 269 12.72 6.52 -2.06
CA LYS A 269 14.13 6.24 -1.81
C LYS A 269 14.87 7.27 -0.97
N THR A 270 14.62 8.56 -1.19
CA THR A 270 15.32 9.65 -0.48
C THR A 270 14.35 10.65 0.11
N ASP A 271 14.81 11.42 1.09
CA ASP A 271 14.01 12.48 1.72
C ASP A 271 13.50 13.50 0.69
N ALA A 272 14.36 13.94 -0.24
CA ALA A 272 13.99 14.88 -1.29
C ALA A 272 12.91 14.31 -2.23
N LEU A 273 13.01 13.03 -2.61
CA LEU A 273 12.04 12.38 -3.49
C LEU A 273 10.69 12.18 -2.80
N ARG A 274 10.68 11.78 -1.52
CA ARG A 274 9.44 11.69 -0.72
C ARG A 274 8.74 13.04 -0.61
N LYS A 275 9.50 14.10 -0.31
CA LYS A 275 8.98 15.48 -0.22
C LYS A 275 8.39 15.95 -1.54
N GLN A 276 9.06 15.63 -2.65
CA GLN A 276 8.57 15.97 -3.99
C GLN A 276 7.27 15.25 -4.31
N LEU A 277 7.21 13.94 -4.07
CA LEU A 277 6.01 13.14 -4.30
C LEU A 277 4.83 13.68 -3.47
N ALA A 278 4.98 13.74 -2.14
CA ALA A 278 3.90 14.18 -1.25
C ALA A 278 3.39 15.59 -1.61
N ARG A 279 4.30 16.53 -1.90
CA ARG A 279 3.95 17.90 -2.30
C ARG A 279 3.13 17.94 -3.58
N SER A 280 3.55 17.19 -4.59
CA SER A 280 2.84 17.14 -5.87
C SER A 280 1.44 16.54 -5.74
N CYS A 281 1.28 15.45 -4.98
CA CYS A 281 -0.01 14.79 -4.76
C CYS A 281 -0.98 15.66 -3.97
N ILE A 282 -0.49 16.36 -2.93
CA ILE A 282 -1.31 17.30 -2.15
C ILE A 282 -1.72 18.50 -3.02
N LYS A 283 -0.80 19.05 -3.83
CA LYS A 283 -1.15 20.11 -4.78
C LYS A 283 -2.22 19.64 -5.77
N GLN A 284 -2.02 18.47 -6.38
CA GLN A 284 -2.89 17.92 -7.41
C GLN A 284 -4.30 17.62 -6.87
N PHE A 285 -4.39 16.85 -5.79
CA PHE A 285 -5.67 16.27 -5.35
C PHE A 285 -6.30 16.97 -4.15
N ILE A 286 -5.51 17.58 -3.27
CA ILE A 286 -6.04 18.28 -2.09
C ILE A 286 -6.30 19.76 -2.39
N ALA A 287 -5.30 20.49 -2.90
CA ALA A 287 -5.51 21.86 -3.37
C ALA A 287 -6.39 21.88 -4.63
N GLY A 288 -6.40 20.78 -5.40
CA GLY A 288 -7.28 20.58 -6.55
C GLY A 288 -6.75 21.22 -7.83
N ASP A 289 -5.43 21.42 -7.93
CA ASP A 289 -4.77 22.00 -9.09
C ASP A 289 -4.64 20.96 -10.20
N LEU A 290 -5.62 20.93 -11.11
CA LEU A 290 -5.61 20.01 -12.24
C LEU A 290 -4.78 20.55 -13.41
N PRO A 291 -4.03 19.70 -14.15
CA PRO A 291 -3.53 20.06 -15.46
C PRO A 291 -4.65 20.57 -16.35
N VAL A 292 -4.36 21.58 -17.17
CA VAL A 292 -5.34 22.04 -18.16
C VAL A 292 -5.29 21.09 -19.35
N GLN A 293 -6.37 20.34 -19.57
CA GLN A 293 -6.53 19.40 -20.68
C GLN A 293 -7.93 19.58 -21.26
N ASP A 294 -8.05 19.63 -22.58
CA ASP A 294 -9.31 19.83 -23.31
C ASP A 294 -10.15 21.01 -22.78
N GLY A 295 -9.50 22.14 -22.45
CA GLY A 295 -10.14 23.36 -21.94
C GLY A 295 -10.63 23.29 -20.48
N ARG A 296 -10.46 22.15 -19.81
CA ARG A 296 -10.87 21.87 -18.43
C ARG A 296 -9.65 21.73 -17.51
N GLY A 297 -9.88 21.74 -16.20
CA GLY A 297 -8.84 21.79 -15.18
C GLY A 297 -8.39 23.21 -14.82
N GLY A 298 -7.18 23.32 -14.28
CA GLY A 298 -6.60 24.56 -13.76
C GLY A 298 -6.54 24.62 -12.23
N PRO A 299 -5.96 25.70 -11.68
CA PRO A 299 -5.78 25.86 -10.23
C PRO A 299 -7.11 25.76 -9.48
N GLY A 300 -7.14 24.92 -8.45
CA GLY A 300 -8.32 24.69 -7.62
C GLY A 300 -9.56 24.10 -8.32
N ALA A 301 -9.47 23.67 -9.58
CA ALA A 301 -10.61 23.12 -10.33
C ALA A 301 -11.27 21.93 -9.60
N ALA A 302 -10.47 21.06 -8.96
CA ALA A 302 -10.93 19.93 -8.16
C ALA A 302 -10.99 20.20 -6.65
N LYS A 303 -10.87 21.46 -6.20
CA LYS A 303 -10.85 21.76 -4.77
C LYS A 303 -12.14 21.26 -4.11
N GLY A 304 -11.97 20.49 -3.03
CA GLY A 304 -13.05 19.90 -2.24
C GLY A 304 -13.59 18.56 -2.75
N VAL A 305 -13.06 18.02 -3.85
CA VAL A 305 -13.37 16.64 -4.29
C VAL A 305 -12.87 15.65 -3.25
N PHE A 306 -11.57 15.70 -2.95
CA PHE A 306 -10.91 14.77 -2.02
C PHE A 306 -10.77 15.33 -0.60
N ASP A 307 -10.99 14.46 0.38
CA ASP A 307 -10.85 14.72 1.81
C ASP A 307 -9.56 14.16 2.40
N GLY A 308 -8.82 13.36 1.65
CA GLY A 308 -7.63 12.67 2.10
C GLY A 308 -6.93 11.92 0.95
N ILE A 309 -5.83 11.28 1.29
CA ILE A 309 -5.02 10.47 0.37
C ILE A 309 -4.91 9.06 0.92
N ASP A 310 -5.02 8.09 0.03
CA ASP A 310 -4.80 6.68 0.27
C ASP A 310 -3.62 6.20 -0.57
N ILE A 311 -2.73 5.40 0.02
CA ILE A 311 -1.52 4.90 -0.64
C ILE A 311 -1.60 3.39 -0.85
N ASP A 312 -1.74 2.97 -2.11
CA ASP A 312 -1.87 1.58 -2.49
C ASP A 312 -0.62 1.14 -3.25
N TRP A 313 0.51 1.10 -2.52
CA TRP A 313 1.78 0.59 -3.06
C TRP A 313 1.80 -0.93 -2.98
N GLU A 314 1.78 -1.58 -4.15
CA GLU A 314 1.80 -3.03 -4.32
C GLU A 314 3.12 -3.53 -4.95
N TYR A 315 4.15 -3.90 -4.18
CA TYR A 315 4.28 -3.82 -2.72
C TYR A 315 5.69 -3.35 -2.31
N PRO A 316 5.85 -2.75 -1.11
CA PRO A 316 7.17 -2.59 -0.50
C PRO A 316 7.93 -3.92 -0.49
N GLY A 317 9.15 -3.93 -1.03
CA GLY A 317 9.99 -5.13 -1.10
C GLY A 317 9.65 -6.09 -2.24
N GLY A 318 8.70 -5.74 -3.12
CA GLY A 318 8.38 -6.46 -4.36
C GLY A 318 7.23 -7.47 -4.23
N GLY A 319 7.11 -8.35 -5.24
CA GLY A 319 5.99 -9.29 -5.35
C GLY A 319 4.73 -8.72 -5.99
N GLY A 320 4.80 -7.50 -6.53
CA GLY A 320 3.79 -6.90 -7.40
C GLY A 320 4.12 -7.10 -8.89
N GLN A 321 3.69 -6.15 -9.72
CA GLN A 321 3.99 -6.17 -11.16
C GLN A 321 5.50 -6.17 -11.43
N SER A 322 5.90 -6.93 -12.47
CA SER A 322 7.31 -7.17 -12.79
C SER A 322 8.08 -5.92 -13.23
N TYR A 323 7.37 -4.90 -13.73
CA TYR A 323 7.91 -3.61 -14.13
C TYR A 323 8.03 -2.60 -12.98
N ASN A 324 7.62 -2.96 -11.75
CA ASN A 324 7.75 -2.08 -10.62
C ASN A 324 9.23 -1.87 -10.27
N THR A 325 9.58 -0.64 -9.93
CA THR A 325 10.83 -0.37 -9.21
C THR A 325 10.73 -1.02 -7.83
N VAL A 326 11.80 -1.70 -7.40
CA VAL A 326 11.85 -2.42 -6.12
C VAL A 326 13.22 -2.24 -5.48
N ASP A 327 13.23 -1.99 -4.17
CA ASP A 327 14.40 -2.06 -3.32
C ASP A 327 14.07 -2.97 -2.13
N THR A 328 14.44 -4.25 -2.28
CA THR A 328 14.11 -5.31 -1.32
C THR A 328 14.71 -5.11 0.08
N VAL A 329 15.67 -4.18 0.22
CA VAL A 329 16.31 -3.86 1.49
C VAL A 329 15.69 -2.63 2.12
N ASN A 330 15.49 -1.56 1.35
CA ASN A 330 15.12 -0.25 1.88
C ASN A 330 13.63 0.07 1.81
N ASP A 331 12.84 -0.59 0.96
CA ASP A 331 11.42 -0.29 0.78
C ASP A 331 10.64 -0.38 2.09
N LYS A 332 10.98 -1.35 2.96
CA LYS A 332 10.37 -1.50 4.28
C LYS A 332 10.44 -0.23 5.11
N ARG A 333 11.62 0.38 5.20
CA ARG A 333 11.82 1.62 5.95
C ARG A 333 11.28 2.83 5.17
N ASN A 334 11.45 2.83 3.86
CA ASN A 334 11.01 3.91 3.00
C ASN A 334 9.48 4.06 2.98
N PHE A 335 8.72 2.97 3.10
CA PHE A 335 7.27 3.02 3.28
C PHE A 335 6.88 3.82 4.53
N THR A 336 7.50 3.52 5.67
CA THR A 336 7.27 4.27 6.93
C THR A 336 7.63 5.75 6.80
N LEU A 337 8.77 6.06 6.18
CA LEU A 337 9.20 7.45 5.96
C LEU A 337 8.29 8.18 4.97
N LEU A 338 7.74 7.50 3.99
CA LEU A 338 6.78 8.06 3.05
C LEU A 338 5.46 8.40 3.76
N MET A 339 4.94 7.52 4.62
CA MET A 339 3.75 7.83 5.43
C MET A 339 3.98 9.03 6.36
N ALA A 340 5.15 9.10 6.99
CA ALA A 340 5.53 10.25 7.82
C ALA A 340 5.52 11.56 7.03
N GLU A 341 6.08 11.55 5.82
CA GLU A 341 6.15 12.73 4.95
C GLU A 341 4.76 13.18 4.48
N PHE A 342 3.92 12.26 4.00
CA PHE A 342 2.54 12.58 3.62
C PHE A 342 1.75 13.17 4.80
N ARG A 343 1.86 12.57 6.00
CA ARG A 343 1.20 13.08 7.20
C ARG A 343 1.63 14.51 7.52
N ALA A 344 2.93 14.78 7.52
CA ALA A 344 3.47 16.10 7.81
C ALA A 344 2.95 17.17 6.84
N GLN A 345 2.93 16.90 5.54
CA GLN A 345 2.45 17.85 4.55
C GLN A 345 0.91 17.98 4.54
N LEU A 346 0.17 16.90 4.77
CA LEU A 346 -1.29 16.95 4.94
C LEU A 346 -1.68 17.77 6.19
N ASP A 347 -0.91 17.68 7.27
CA ASP A 347 -1.12 18.52 8.46
C ASP A 347 -0.80 19.99 8.20
N ALA A 348 0.25 20.27 7.43
CA ALA A 348 0.56 21.64 7.01
C ALA A 348 -0.56 22.23 6.14
N GLN A 349 -1.04 21.48 5.14
CA GLN A 349 -2.17 21.88 4.31
C GLN A 349 -3.46 22.01 5.14
N GLY A 350 -3.68 21.10 6.08
CA GLY A 350 -4.84 21.13 6.97
C GLY A 350 -4.90 22.35 7.88
N LYS A 351 -3.75 22.86 8.34
CA LYS A 351 -3.66 24.14 9.07
C LYS A 351 -4.07 25.33 8.20
N ILE A 352 -3.73 25.31 6.91
CA ILE A 352 -4.10 26.36 5.96
C ILE A 352 -5.61 26.34 5.69
N ASP A 353 -6.16 25.15 5.46
CA ASP A 353 -7.59 25.00 5.10
C ASP A 353 -8.54 24.92 6.31
N GLY A 354 -8.01 24.87 7.54
CA GLY A 354 -8.80 24.73 8.76
C GLY A 354 -9.48 23.37 8.92
N LYS A 355 -8.94 22.30 8.33
CA LYS A 355 -9.48 20.94 8.43
C LYS A 355 -8.40 19.86 8.44
N ARG A 356 -8.65 18.71 9.06
CA ARG A 356 -7.72 17.57 9.04
C ARG A 356 -8.02 16.67 7.85
N TYR A 357 -6.99 16.35 7.07
CA TYR A 357 -7.06 15.40 5.95
C TYR A 357 -6.64 13.99 6.40
N PRO A 358 -7.47 12.94 6.25
CA PRO A 358 -7.05 11.57 6.54
C PRO A 358 -5.94 11.07 5.63
N LEU A 359 -5.10 10.18 6.17
CA LEU A 359 -4.11 9.40 5.43
C LEU A 359 -4.36 7.91 5.66
N THR A 360 -4.61 7.16 4.59
CA THR A 360 -4.84 5.71 4.62
C THR A 360 -3.90 4.99 3.65
N ALA A 361 -3.92 3.66 3.67
CA ALA A 361 -3.20 2.82 2.72
C ALA A 361 -3.87 1.45 2.62
N ALA A 362 -3.98 0.90 1.41
CA ALA A 362 -4.16 -0.53 1.24
C ALA A 362 -2.82 -1.27 1.38
N ILE A 363 -2.85 -2.37 2.12
CA ILE A 363 -1.66 -3.18 2.38
C ILE A 363 -1.94 -4.65 2.08
N GLY A 364 -0.89 -5.36 1.63
CA GLY A 364 -0.97 -6.79 1.38
C GLY A 364 -1.23 -7.59 2.66
N ALA A 365 -2.07 -8.61 2.57
CA ALA A 365 -2.47 -9.45 3.70
C ALA A 365 -1.49 -10.60 4.01
N GLY A 366 -0.65 -11.00 3.04
CA GLY A 366 0.36 -12.05 3.24
C GLY A 366 1.35 -11.69 4.33
N GLY A 367 1.68 -12.65 5.21
CA GLY A 367 2.60 -12.42 6.32
C GLY A 367 3.98 -11.93 5.88
N GLU A 368 4.45 -12.40 4.72
CA GLU A 368 5.68 -11.94 4.09
C GLU A 368 5.57 -10.53 3.52
N LYS A 369 4.39 -10.07 3.07
CA LYS A 369 4.16 -8.67 2.69
C LYS A 369 4.16 -7.76 3.91
N ILE A 370 3.46 -8.17 4.97
CA ILE A 370 3.44 -7.42 6.25
C ILE A 370 4.87 -7.30 6.81
N ALA A 371 5.68 -8.35 6.72
CA ALA A 371 7.07 -8.34 7.17
C ALA A 371 7.97 -7.35 6.41
N GLN A 372 7.60 -6.97 5.18
CA GLN A 372 8.25 -5.93 4.37
C GLN A 372 7.75 -4.51 4.70
N THR A 373 7.03 -4.33 5.81
CA THR A 373 6.61 -3.02 6.31
C THR A 373 6.90 -2.90 7.81
N GLU A 374 6.61 -1.76 8.43
CA GLU A 374 6.82 -1.53 9.88
C GLU A 374 5.51 -1.07 10.58
N PRO A 375 4.51 -1.95 10.78
CA PRO A 375 3.17 -1.54 11.26
C PRO A 375 3.16 -0.75 12.57
N ALA A 376 3.96 -1.14 13.55
CA ALA A 376 4.14 -0.39 14.79
C ALA A 376 4.59 1.07 14.56
N LEU A 377 5.43 1.31 13.54
CA LEU A 377 6.01 2.63 13.28
C LEU A 377 5.12 3.47 12.37
N TYR A 378 4.65 2.95 11.24
CA TYR A 378 3.88 3.78 10.31
C TYR A 378 2.45 4.05 10.79
N SER A 379 1.89 3.20 11.67
CA SER A 379 0.52 3.37 12.19
C SER A 379 0.31 4.71 12.92
N GLN A 380 1.35 5.35 13.44
CA GLN A 380 1.24 6.67 14.08
C GLN A 380 0.87 7.79 13.09
N TYR A 381 1.21 7.62 11.82
CA TYR A 381 0.96 8.61 10.76
C TYR A 381 -0.37 8.40 10.05
N MET A 382 -1.00 7.24 10.24
CA MET A 382 -2.16 6.81 9.47
C MET A 382 -3.44 6.89 10.27
N ASP A 383 -4.55 7.12 9.60
CA ASP A 383 -5.89 7.02 10.18
C ASP A 383 -6.32 5.56 10.34
N TRP A 384 -6.09 4.77 9.30
CA TRP A 384 -6.24 3.31 9.26
C TRP A 384 -5.55 2.71 8.04
N VAL A 385 -5.50 1.38 7.99
CA VAL A 385 -5.11 0.59 6.82
C VAL A 385 -6.29 -0.24 6.30
N ASN A 386 -6.37 -0.37 4.98
CA ASN A 386 -7.26 -1.25 4.25
C ASN A 386 -6.51 -2.56 3.98
N VAL A 387 -6.74 -3.61 4.77
CA VAL A 387 -6.00 -4.88 4.59
C VAL A 387 -6.66 -5.68 3.47
N MET A 388 -5.94 -5.92 2.36
CA MET A 388 -6.44 -6.62 1.18
C MET A 388 -6.59 -8.13 1.43
N THR A 389 -7.57 -8.50 2.25
CA THR A 389 -7.87 -9.87 2.69
C THR A 389 -8.68 -10.65 1.65
N TYR A 390 -8.23 -10.56 0.41
CA TYR A 390 -8.74 -11.23 -0.77
C TYR A 390 -7.55 -11.50 -1.70
N ASP A 391 -7.78 -12.16 -2.82
CA ASP A 391 -6.75 -12.56 -3.78
C ASP A 391 -5.67 -13.49 -3.23
N PHE A 392 -6.05 -14.25 -2.20
CA PHE A 392 -5.21 -15.28 -1.62
C PHE A 392 -4.92 -16.42 -2.61
N HIS A 393 -5.90 -16.78 -3.44
CA HIS A 393 -5.77 -17.81 -4.46
C HIS A 393 -6.54 -17.41 -5.73
N GLY A 394 -6.06 -17.80 -6.91
CA GLY A 394 -6.66 -17.36 -8.17
C GLY A 394 -6.24 -18.15 -9.38
N GLY A 395 -6.74 -17.73 -10.55
CA GLY A 395 -6.50 -18.41 -11.83
C GLY A 395 -5.03 -18.44 -12.32
N TRP A 396 -4.10 -17.83 -11.57
CA TRP A 396 -2.65 -18.03 -11.73
C TRP A 396 -2.17 -19.37 -11.17
N GLU A 397 -3.01 -20.07 -10.40
CA GLU A 397 -2.77 -21.42 -9.88
C GLU A 397 -3.55 -22.45 -10.71
N ASN A 398 -3.01 -23.67 -10.80
CA ASN A 398 -3.67 -24.80 -11.47
C ASN A 398 -4.51 -25.67 -10.51
N THR A 399 -4.77 -25.19 -9.30
CA THR A 399 -5.57 -25.89 -8.29
C THR A 399 -6.58 -24.91 -7.72
N THR A 400 -7.85 -25.31 -7.68
CA THR A 400 -8.92 -24.49 -7.08
C THR A 400 -8.71 -24.28 -5.60
N ASN A 401 -8.84 -23.05 -5.12
CA ASN A 401 -8.76 -22.71 -3.70
C ASN A 401 -9.53 -21.41 -3.40
N PHE A 402 -9.72 -21.08 -2.12
CA PHE A 402 -10.51 -19.94 -1.68
C PHE A 402 -9.74 -18.63 -1.84
N HIS A 403 -10.30 -17.63 -2.53
CA HIS A 403 -9.58 -16.37 -2.73
C HIS A 403 -9.69 -15.38 -1.57
N ALA A 404 -10.69 -15.51 -0.71
CA ALA A 404 -10.92 -14.60 0.43
C ALA A 404 -11.28 -15.29 1.76
N PRO A 405 -10.73 -16.49 2.09
CA PRO A 405 -11.15 -17.25 3.26
C PRO A 405 -10.99 -16.46 4.56
N LEU A 406 -11.96 -16.59 5.47
CA LEU A 406 -11.87 -15.99 6.80
C LEU A 406 -10.85 -16.74 7.66
N TYR A 407 -10.88 -18.07 7.62
CA TYR A 407 -9.99 -18.95 8.38
C TYR A 407 -9.30 -19.97 7.48
N ARG A 408 -8.16 -20.48 7.94
CA ARG A 408 -7.44 -21.58 7.29
C ARG A 408 -8.22 -22.89 7.32
N ASP A 409 -8.25 -23.61 6.20
CA ASP A 409 -8.64 -25.03 6.17
C ASP A 409 -7.42 -25.93 6.49
N PRO A 410 -7.47 -26.82 7.49
CA PRO A 410 -6.43 -27.81 7.70
C PRO A 410 -6.19 -28.76 6.50
N ALA A 411 -7.19 -28.91 5.62
CA ALA A 411 -7.09 -29.72 4.40
C ALA A 411 -6.56 -28.95 3.19
N ASP A 412 -6.24 -27.66 3.34
CA ASP A 412 -5.66 -26.84 2.27
C ASP A 412 -4.30 -27.43 1.81
N PRO A 413 -4.13 -27.74 0.50
CA PRO A 413 -2.88 -28.27 -0.04
C PRO A 413 -1.76 -27.22 -0.14
N ALA A 414 -2.04 -25.94 0.12
CA ALA A 414 -1.06 -24.86 0.07
C ALA A 414 0.12 -25.10 1.03
N THR A 415 1.32 -24.70 0.60
CA THR A 415 2.56 -24.85 1.36
C THR A 415 3.29 -23.52 1.51
N GLY A 416 4.32 -23.47 2.37
CA GLY A 416 5.10 -22.26 2.60
C GLY A 416 4.24 -21.13 3.19
N ASN A 417 4.41 -19.91 2.68
CA ASN A 417 3.63 -18.75 3.13
C ASN A 417 2.14 -18.85 2.78
N LEU A 418 1.81 -19.50 1.66
CA LEU A 418 0.43 -19.61 1.16
C LEU A 418 -0.51 -20.32 2.14
N ILE A 419 0.04 -21.17 3.01
CA ILE A 419 -0.75 -21.86 4.06
C ILE A 419 -1.42 -20.89 5.05
N LYS A 420 -0.94 -19.64 5.12
CA LYS A 420 -1.46 -18.57 5.98
C LYS A 420 -2.22 -17.50 5.20
N TYR A 421 -2.55 -17.75 3.93
CA TYR A 421 -3.30 -16.82 3.10
C TYR A 421 -4.79 -16.91 3.43
N ASN A 422 -5.15 -16.39 4.60
CA ASN A 422 -6.51 -16.21 5.08
C ASN A 422 -6.58 -14.95 5.95
N THR A 423 -7.80 -14.47 6.15
CA THR A 423 -8.06 -13.19 6.83
C THR A 423 -7.61 -13.20 8.29
N ASP A 424 -7.90 -14.27 9.04
CA ASP A 424 -7.56 -14.35 10.47
C ASP A 424 -6.05 -14.34 10.72
N ASP A 425 -5.27 -15.12 9.96
CA ASP A 425 -3.81 -15.11 10.03
C ASP A 425 -3.22 -13.74 9.64
N ALA A 426 -3.74 -13.11 8.59
CA ALA A 426 -3.31 -11.78 8.15
C ALA A 426 -3.53 -10.72 9.24
N ILE A 427 -4.73 -10.67 9.82
CA ILE A 427 -5.10 -9.72 10.87
C ILE A 427 -4.28 -9.96 12.14
N LYS A 428 -4.12 -11.22 12.56
CA LYS A 428 -3.27 -11.57 13.72
C LYS A 428 -1.81 -11.20 13.49
N THR A 429 -1.28 -11.44 12.31
CA THR A 429 0.10 -11.08 11.95
C THR A 429 0.30 -9.57 11.99
N LEU A 430 -0.65 -8.80 11.44
CA LEU A 430 -0.60 -7.34 11.43
C LEU A 430 -0.67 -6.74 12.85
N ILE A 431 -1.54 -7.29 13.72
CA ILE A 431 -1.63 -6.91 15.13
C ILE A 431 -0.34 -7.26 15.88
N ALA A 432 0.21 -8.45 15.66
CA ALA A 432 1.46 -8.88 16.27
C ALA A 432 2.65 -8.01 15.84
N ALA A 433 2.60 -7.46 14.62
CA ALA A 433 3.56 -6.48 14.11
C ALA A 433 3.33 -5.05 14.64
N GLY A 434 2.35 -4.85 15.53
CA GLY A 434 2.11 -3.62 16.28
C GLY A 434 1.06 -2.67 15.68
N MET A 435 0.27 -3.09 14.69
CA MET A 435 -0.84 -2.27 14.20
C MET A 435 -1.99 -2.22 15.23
N PRO A 436 -2.46 -1.02 15.63
CA PRO A 436 -3.63 -0.91 16.50
C PRO A 436 -4.90 -1.44 15.84
N LYS A 437 -5.67 -2.28 16.56
CA LYS A 437 -6.93 -2.87 16.06
C LYS A 437 -7.93 -1.81 15.56
N ASN A 438 -8.01 -0.67 16.24
CA ASN A 438 -8.86 0.47 15.88
C ASN A 438 -8.34 1.29 14.67
N LYS A 439 -7.34 0.76 13.95
CA LYS A 439 -6.82 1.26 12.68
C LYS A 439 -6.81 0.20 11.58
N ILE A 440 -7.51 -0.93 11.76
CA ILE A 440 -7.56 -2.03 10.78
C ILE A 440 -8.95 -2.12 10.17
N LEU A 441 -9.04 -2.04 8.85
CA LEU A 441 -10.24 -2.38 8.08
C LEU A 441 -10.02 -3.70 7.35
N LEU A 442 -10.99 -4.61 7.49
CA LEU A 442 -11.03 -5.88 6.78
C LEU A 442 -11.50 -5.67 5.34
N GLY A 443 -10.84 -6.30 4.36
CA GLY A 443 -11.20 -6.23 2.95
C GLY A 443 -12.24 -7.27 2.53
N VAL A 444 -13.24 -6.83 1.75
CA VAL A 444 -14.34 -7.66 1.23
C VAL A 444 -14.38 -7.58 -0.31
N PRO A 445 -14.22 -8.69 -1.03
CA PRO A 445 -14.30 -8.67 -2.49
C PRO A 445 -15.77 -8.68 -2.95
N PHE A 446 -16.13 -7.76 -3.84
CA PHE A 446 -17.39 -7.75 -4.59
C PHE A 446 -17.28 -8.47 -5.93
N TYR A 447 -16.33 -9.40 -6.01
CA TYR A 447 -16.01 -10.26 -7.14
C TYR A 447 -15.60 -11.64 -6.61
N GLY A 448 -15.43 -12.58 -7.52
CA GLY A 448 -14.84 -13.89 -7.24
C GLY A 448 -13.64 -14.18 -8.10
N ARG A 449 -12.85 -15.17 -7.67
CA ARG A 449 -11.83 -15.80 -8.51
C ARG A 449 -12.24 -17.19 -8.97
N GLY A 450 -11.92 -17.50 -10.22
CA GLY A 450 -12.44 -18.68 -10.88
C GLY A 450 -11.45 -19.44 -11.76
N TRP A 451 -11.71 -20.75 -11.86
CA TRP A 451 -10.95 -21.72 -12.63
C TRP A 451 -11.87 -22.47 -13.59
N LYS A 452 -11.35 -22.97 -14.71
CA LYS A 452 -12.08 -23.82 -15.66
C LYS A 452 -11.52 -25.23 -15.74
N GLY A 453 -12.32 -26.12 -16.31
CA GLY A 453 -11.94 -27.52 -16.53
C GLY A 453 -11.83 -28.30 -15.22
N VAL A 454 -12.60 -27.89 -14.20
CA VAL A 454 -12.54 -28.46 -12.86
C VAL A 454 -13.46 -29.68 -12.79
N SER A 455 -12.88 -30.83 -12.44
CA SER A 455 -13.65 -32.04 -12.12
C SER A 455 -14.30 -31.90 -10.74
N PRO A 456 -15.51 -32.45 -10.49
CA PRO A 456 -16.13 -32.44 -9.17
C PRO A 456 -15.28 -33.09 -8.06
N GLY A 457 -14.39 -34.03 -8.44
CA GLY A 457 -13.55 -34.77 -7.50
C GLY A 457 -14.35 -35.65 -6.53
N PRO A 458 -13.68 -36.24 -5.51
CA PRO A 458 -14.31 -37.19 -4.59
C PRO A 458 -15.44 -36.61 -3.73
N ARG A 459 -15.40 -35.31 -3.44
CA ARG A 459 -16.43 -34.60 -2.66
C ARG A 459 -17.59 -34.10 -3.53
N GLY A 460 -17.46 -34.15 -4.85
CA GLY A 460 -18.47 -33.66 -5.79
C GLY A 460 -18.56 -32.14 -5.92
N ASP A 461 -17.65 -31.39 -5.30
CA ASP A 461 -17.73 -29.93 -5.14
C ASP A 461 -16.59 -29.16 -5.81
N GLY A 462 -15.64 -29.88 -6.43
CA GLY A 462 -14.52 -29.30 -7.17
C GLY A 462 -13.45 -28.63 -6.30
N LEU A 463 -13.55 -28.67 -4.97
CA LEU A 463 -12.58 -28.03 -4.08
C LEU A 463 -11.27 -28.82 -4.02
N TYR A 464 -10.14 -28.11 -4.13
CA TYR A 464 -8.77 -28.65 -4.22
C TYR A 464 -8.55 -29.59 -5.41
N GLN A 465 -9.28 -29.37 -6.50
CA GLN A 465 -9.12 -30.13 -7.73
C GLN A 465 -8.25 -29.38 -8.74
N ALA A 466 -7.64 -30.14 -9.64
CA ALA A 466 -6.87 -29.58 -10.74
C ALA A 466 -7.78 -28.77 -11.68
N ALA A 467 -7.23 -27.67 -12.18
CA ALA A 467 -7.84 -26.78 -13.16
C ALA A 467 -6.96 -26.71 -14.41
N THR A 468 -7.57 -26.39 -15.55
CA THR A 468 -6.85 -26.20 -16.83
C THR A 468 -6.52 -24.74 -17.11
N GLY A 469 -6.85 -23.84 -16.18
CA GLY A 469 -6.52 -22.42 -16.23
C GLY A 469 -7.62 -21.54 -15.61
N PRO A 470 -7.51 -20.22 -15.77
CA PRO A 470 -8.54 -19.29 -15.30
C PRO A 470 -9.86 -19.51 -16.03
N ALA A 471 -10.97 -19.33 -15.31
CA ALA A 471 -12.30 -19.24 -15.92
C ALA A 471 -12.41 -18.04 -16.87
N ALA A 472 -13.44 -17.96 -17.71
CA ALA A 472 -13.49 -16.94 -18.75
C ALA A 472 -13.55 -15.51 -18.20
N GLY A 473 -14.42 -15.27 -17.21
CA GLY A 473 -14.70 -13.94 -16.68
C GLY A 473 -15.30 -12.97 -17.71
N GLN A 474 -16.07 -11.97 -17.27
CA GLN A 474 -16.64 -10.97 -18.16
C GLN A 474 -15.61 -9.92 -18.61
N TYR A 475 -14.74 -9.48 -17.69
CA TYR A 475 -13.78 -8.40 -17.92
C TYR A 475 -12.32 -8.86 -17.88
N GLU A 476 -12.03 -9.89 -17.08
CA GLU A 476 -10.69 -10.46 -16.94
C GLU A 476 -10.79 -11.97 -16.71
N ALA A 477 -9.92 -12.74 -17.34
CA ALA A 477 -9.87 -14.18 -17.14
C ALA A 477 -9.62 -14.52 -15.67
N GLY A 478 -10.50 -15.36 -15.12
CA GLY A 478 -10.44 -15.83 -13.75
C GLY A 478 -11.06 -14.86 -12.74
N ILE A 479 -11.75 -13.81 -13.17
CA ILE A 479 -12.46 -12.85 -12.32
C ILE A 479 -13.87 -12.63 -12.87
N ASP A 480 -14.89 -12.69 -12.00
CA ASP A 480 -16.24 -12.25 -12.33
C ASP A 480 -16.84 -11.48 -11.14
N ASP A 481 -17.63 -10.46 -11.46
CA ASP A 481 -18.34 -9.63 -10.50
C ASP A 481 -19.39 -10.45 -9.73
N TYR A 482 -19.68 -10.10 -8.49
CA TYR A 482 -20.76 -10.74 -7.73
C TYR A 482 -22.11 -10.69 -8.46
N LYS A 483 -22.44 -9.56 -9.10
CA LYS A 483 -23.67 -9.40 -9.92
C LYS A 483 -23.79 -10.42 -11.06
N VAL A 484 -22.68 -10.97 -11.54
CA VAL A 484 -22.65 -12.06 -12.52
C VAL A 484 -22.71 -13.41 -11.81
N LEU A 485 -21.87 -13.61 -10.80
CA LEU A 485 -21.72 -14.89 -10.07
C LEU A 485 -23.02 -15.34 -9.39
N VAL A 486 -23.79 -14.42 -8.84
CA VAL A 486 -25.07 -14.73 -8.18
C VAL A 486 -26.07 -15.41 -9.13
N ASN A 487 -25.95 -15.16 -10.43
CA ASN A 487 -26.86 -15.70 -11.46
C ASN A 487 -26.30 -16.93 -12.18
N LYS A 488 -25.03 -17.33 -11.96
CA LYS A 488 -24.46 -18.53 -12.59
C LYS A 488 -25.16 -19.80 -12.11
N ALA A 489 -25.48 -20.69 -13.05
CA ALA A 489 -26.04 -22.01 -12.75
C ALA A 489 -24.97 -22.94 -12.19
N GLY A 490 -25.38 -23.79 -11.24
CA GLY A 490 -24.49 -24.73 -10.56
C GLY A 490 -24.86 -24.90 -9.10
N THR A 491 -24.01 -25.64 -8.39
CA THR A 491 -24.19 -25.92 -6.97
C THR A 491 -23.27 -25.06 -6.13
N ARG A 492 -23.80 -24.48 -5.05
CA ARG A 492 -23.09 -23.58 -4.15
C ARG A 492 -22.90 -24.26 -2.79
N TRP A 493 -21.76 -24.00 -2.17
CA TRP A 493 -21.43 -24.48 -0.83
C TRP A 493 -20.75 -23.37 -0.05
N THR A 494 -21.00 -23.34 1.26
CA THR A 494 -20.19 -22.56 2.20
C THR A 494 -19.27 -23.52 2.94
N HIS A 495 -17.97 -23.30 2.85
CA HIS A 495 -17.03 -24.18 3.53
C HIS A 495 -17.11 -23.98 5.05
N PRO A 496 -17.30 -25.05 5.85
CA PRO A 496 -17.64 -24.92 7.27
C PRO A 496 -16.52 -24.32 8.13
N VAL A 497 -15.26 -24.43 7.69
CA VAL A 497 -14.10 -23.88 8.40
C VAL A 497 -13.78 -22.48 7.90
N THR A 498 -13.45 -22.34 6.62
CA THR A 498 -12.99 -21.08 6.01
C THR A 498 -14.10 -20.02 5.90
N LYS A 499 -15.37 -20.43 6.01
CA LYS A 499 -16.59 -19.60 5.84
C LYS A 499 -16.77 -19.02 4.44
N GLN A 500 -15.91 -19.39 3.50
CA GLN A 500 -15.97 -18.92 2.13
C GLN A 500 -17.08 -19.63 1.36
N LEU A 501 -17.84 -18.86 0.57
CA LEU A 501 -18.76 -19.40 -0.43
C LEU A 501 -17.97 -19.79 -1.70
N TYR A 502 -18.38 -20.91 -2.30
CA TYR A 502 -17.88 -21.36 -3.58
C TYR A 502 -18.98 -22.03 -4.42
N LEU A 503 -18.75 -22.06 -5.73
CA LEU A 503 -19.69 -22.54 -6.75
C LEU A 503 -18.96 -23.45 -7.73
N LEU A 504 -19.48 -24.65 -7.95
CA LEU A 504 -19.16 -25.45 -9.13
C LEU A 504 -20.30 -25.33 -10.13
N THR A 505 -20.00 -24.74 -11.28
CA THR A 505 -20.95 -24.51 -12.36
C THR A 505 -21.20 -25.76 -13.20
N THR A 506 -22.28 -25.76 -13.97
CA THR A 506 -22.62 -26.87 -14.89
C THR A 506 -21.64 -27.03 -16.06
N ASN A 507 -20.79 -26.04 -16.34
CA ASN A 507 -19.77 -26.05 -17.38
C ASN A 507 -18.34 -26.23 -16.82
N SER A 508 -18.21 -26.82 -15.62
CA SER A 508 -16.92 -27.13 -14.99
C SER A 508 -16.05 -25.90 -14.70
N GLU A 509 -16.65 -24.73 -14.48
CA GLU A 509 -15.99 -23.61 -13.79
C GLU A 509 -16.20 -23.73 -12.28
N TRP A 510 -15.15 -23.46 -11.52
CA TRP A 510 -15.19 -23.37 -10.06
C TRP A 510 -14.88 -21.95 -9.63
N TRP A 511 -15.70 -21.38 -8.76
CA TRP A 511 -15.62 -19.97 -8.34
C TRP A 511 -15.62 -19.86 -6.82
N SER A 512 -14.70 -19.06 -6.26
CA SER A 512 -14.71 -18.63 -4.86
C SER A 512 -15.06 -17.15 -4.80
N TYR A 513 -16.04 -16.77 -3.97
CA TYR A 513 -16.53 -15.38 -3.85
C TYR A 513 -17.30 -15.19 -2.54
N ASP A 514 -17.62 -13.94 -2.21
CA ASP A 514 -18.45 -13.60 -1.05
C ASP A 514 -19.90 -13.29 -1.47
N ASP A 515 -20.86 -13.66 -0.63
CA ASP A 515 -22.26 -13.22 -0.72
C ASP A 515 -22.68 -12.49 0.57
N PRO A 516 -23.93 -11.98 0.67
CA PRO A 516 -24.39 -11.30 1.88
C PRO A 516 -24.26 -12.11 3.17
N ALA A 517 -24.40 -13.44 3.11
CA ALA A 517 -24.29 -14.30 4.29
C ALA A 517 -22.83 -14.44 4.74
N THR A 518 -21.90 -14.72 3.82
CA THR A 518 -20.46 -14.77 4.11
C THR A 518 -19.95 -13.42 4.60
N ILE A 519 -20.40 -12.31 4.00
CA ILE A 519 -20.08 -10.95 4.49
C ILE A 519 -20.60 -10.74 5.91
N GLY A 520 -21.82 -11.18 6.22
CA GLY A 520 -22.35 -11.12 7.58
C GLY A 520 -21.45 -11.80 8.62
N VAL A 521 -20.87 -12.95 8.26
CA VAL A 521 -19.89 -13.67 9.10
C VAL A 521 -18.59 -12.88 9.25
N LYS A 522 -18.03 -12.33 8.16
CA LYS A 522 -16.83 -11.48 8.21
C LYS A 522 -17.06 -10.22 9.05
N MET A 523 -18.23 -9.61 8.97
CA MET A 523 -18.55 -8.46 9.80
C MET A 523 -18.76 -8.82 11.28
N GLN A 524 -19.27 -10.01 11.59
CA GLN A 524 -19.25 -10.51 12.98
C GLN A 524 -17.81 -10.63 13.48
N TYR A 525 -16.89 -11.16 12.67
CA TYR A 525 -15.47 -11.19 13.01
C TYR A 525 -14.87 -9.79 13.23
N VAL A 526 -15.19 -8.80 12.39
CA VAL A 526 -14.80 -7.39 12.59
C VAL A 526 -15.23 -6.88 13.97
N ARG A 527 -16.46 -7.20 14.41
CA ARG A 527 -16.96 -6.82 15.73
C ARG A 527 -16.22 -7.54 16.85
N ASP A 528 -16.09 -8.86 16.76
CA ASP A 528 -15.49 -9.70 17.78
C ASP A 528 -14.01 -9.37 18.01
N GLN A 529 -13.29 -9.03 16.94
CA GLN A 529 -11.89 -8.65 17.02
C GLN A 529 -11.68 -7.18 17.44
N GLY A 530 -12.74 -6.36 17.47
CA GLY A 530 -12.65 -4.94 17.78
C GLY A 530 -11.93 -4.13 16.70
N LEU A 531 -12.10 -4.50 15.43
CA LEU A 531 -11.50 -3.79 14.30
C LEU A 531 -12.25 -2.48 14.00
N ARG A 532 -11.58 -1.56 13.30
CA ARG A 532 -12.13 -0.23 12.97
C ARG A 532 -13.29 -0.29 11.98
N GLY A 533 -13.34 -1.33 11.15
CA GLY A 533 -14.43 -1.56 10.22
C GLY A 533 -14.05 -2.46 9.06
N ALA A 534 -14.61 -2.17 7.89
CA ALA A 534 -14.38 -2.93 6.67
C ALA A 534 -14.39 -2.02 5.44
N PHE A 535 -13.77 -2.49 4.37
CA PHE A 535 -13.85 -1.87 3.06
C PHE A 535 -14.07 -2.92 1.97
N SER A 536 -14.54 -2.51 0.79
CA SER A 536 -14.76 -3.41 -0.35
C SER A 536 -14.06 -3.01 -1.64
N TRP A 537 -13.69 -4.01 -2.44
CA TRP A 537 -13.23 -3.88 -3.82
C TRP A 537 -14.14 -4.70 -4.74
N GLU A 538 -14.84 -4.15 -5.73
CA GLU A 538 -15.11 -2.74 -5.99
C GLU A 538 -16.61 -2.52 -6.25
N LEU A 539 -17.10 -1.28 -6.10
CA LEU A 539 -18.53 -0.97 -6.05
C LEU A 539 -19.32 -1.48 -7.27
N ASP A 540 -18.73 -1.42 -8.46
CA ASP A 540 -19.43 -1.84 -9.68
C ASP A 540 -19.64 -3.37 -9.76
N GLY A 541 -18.97 -4.16 -8.92
CA GLY A 541 -19.19 -5.61 -8.83
C GLY A 541 -20.44 -6.00 -8.03
N ASP A 542 -20.99 -5.08 -7.22
CA ASP A 542 -22.15 -5.33 -6.37
C ASP A 542 -23.44 -5.55 -7.20
N ALA A 543 -24.37 -6.34 -6.66
CA ALA A 543 -25.68 -6.58 -7.26
C ALA A 543 -26.72 -5.68 -6.58
N ASN A 544 -26.92 -4.47 -7.11
CA ASN A 544 -27.91 -3.50 -6.61
C ASN A 544 -27.76 -3.18 -5.12
N GLY A 545 -26.52 -3.02 -4.64
CA GLY A 545 -26.20 -2.65 -3.25
C GLY A 545 -26.36 -3.77 -2.22
N ALA A 546 -26.51 -5.03 -2.65
CA ALA A 546 -26.72 -6.17 -1.77
C ALA A 546 -25.51 -6.44 -0.87
N LEU A 547 -24.30 -6.44 -1.44
CA LEU A 547 -23.07 -6.66 -0.68
C LEU A 547 -22.73 -5.44 0.19
N THR A 548 -22.88 -4.23 -0.35
CA THR A 548 -22.74 -2.98 0.42
C THR A 548 -23.64 -3.00 1.65
N SER A 549 -24.91 -3.41 1.48
CA SER A 549 -25.86 -3.55 2.58
C SER A 549 -25.44 -4.58 3.61
N ALA A 550 -24.84 -5.69 3.19
CA ALA A 550 -24.35 -6.72 4.11
C ALA A 550 -23.17 -6.20 4.95
N VAL A 551 -22.24 -5.46 4.33
CA VAL A 551 -21.13 -4.81 5.04
C VAL A 551 -21.67 -3.77 6.03
N TRP A 552 -22.56 -2.88 5.60
CA TRP A 552 -23.15 -1.83 6.43
C TRP A 552 -23.95 -2.35 7.62
N LYS A 553 -24.80 -3.37 7.43
CA LYS A 553 -25.58 -3.99 8.52
C LYS A 553 -24.70 -4.60 9.60
N GLY A 554 -23.46 -4.93 9.26
CA GLY A 554 -22.49 -5.51 10.17
C GLY A 554 -21.65 -4.52 10.97
N ARG A 555 -21.86 -3.21 10.82
CA ARG A 555 -21.05 -2.15 11.44
C ARG A 555 -21.26 -1.99 12.95
#